data_AF-A0A7X7IUB5-F1
#
_entry.id   AF-A0A7X7IUB5-F1
#
_cell.length_a   1.000
_cell.length_b   1.000
_cell.length_c   1.000
_cell.angle_alpha   90.00
_cell.angle_beta   90.00
_cell.angle_gamma   90.00
#
_symmetry.space_group_name_H-M   'P 1'
#
loop_
_entity.id
_entity.type
_entity.pdbx_description
1 polymer ?
#
loop_
_entity_poly.entity_id
_entity_poly.type
_entity_poly.pdbx_seq_one_letter_code
_entity_poly.pdbx_strand_id
1 'polypeptide(L)'
;MSTPPTNSPGMTRRDFLKRGLQAAAAVAVGAVSGRAASRLAAPSSVWQLDPAKCIQCGRCETACVLKPSAVKAVHAYALCGYCKLCGGYHHPQAKRQDSAAENQLCPVGAIERTFIEDPFYEYSIHEDRCIGCAICVKGCAQFGNGSIFLQVRHDRCVNCNECAIARVCPAGAFRRVPADQPYLLKGGPHAGA
;
A
#
# COMPACT_ATOMS: atom_id res chain seq x y z
N MET A 1 -24.18 81.72 9.05
CA MET A 1 -24.87 80.42 8.89
C MET A 1 -23.85 79.35 9.22
N SER A 2 -23.90 78.81 10.43
CA SER A 2 -22.96 77.79 10.90
C SER A 2 -23.78 76.54 11.22
N THR A 3 -23.58 75.48 10.43
CA THR A 3 -24.19 74.16 10.65
C THR A 3 -23.62 73.54 11.94
N PRO A 4 -24.46 72.89 12.78
CA PRO A 4 -23.98 72.26 14.00
C PRO A 4 -23.23 70.95 13.67
N PRO A 5 -22.26 70.53 14.50
CA PRO A 5 -21.55 69.28 14.30
C PRO A 5 -22.47 68.08 14.53
N THR A 6 -22.57 67.19 13.54
CA THR A 6 -23.25 65.90 13.67
C THR A 6 -22.51 65.03 14.69
N ASN A 7 -23.13 64.86 15.87
CA ASN A 7 -22.69 63.88 16.87
C ASN A 7 -22.77 62.48 16.24
N SER A 8 -21.60 61.87 16.01
CA SER A 8 -21.53 60.47 15.62
C SER A 8 -21.99 59.62 16.81
N PRO A 9 -22.96 58.69 16.66
CA PRO A 9 -23.37 57.86 17.77
C PRO A 9 -22.19 56.99 18.22
N GLY A 10 -21.67 57.28 19.42
CA GLY A 10 -20.62 56.49 20.05
C GLY A 10 -21.11 55.06 20.26
N MET A 11 -20.24 54.09 19.95
CA MET A 11 -20.57 52.68 20.02
C MET A 11 -21.07 52.32 21.43
N THR A 12 -22.32 51.86 21.54
CA THR A 12 -22.89 51.54 22.84
C THR A 12 -22.31 50.22 23.37
N ARG A 13 -22.32 50.00 24.69
CA ARG A 13 -21.87 48.72 25.29
C ARG A 13 -22.60 47.51 24.70
N ARG A 14 -23.89 47.68 24.37
CA ARG A 14 -24.71 46.62 23.74
C ARG A 14 -24.25 46.34 22.31
N ASP A 15 -23.90 47.38 21.55
CA ASP A 15 -23.38 47.22 20.18
C ASP A 15 -22.01 46.54 20.16
N PHE A 16 -21.15 46.88 21.13
CA PHE A 16 -19.86 46.22 21.30
C PHE A 16 -20.02 44.72 21.59
N LEU A 17 -20.88 44.36 22.56
CA LEU A 17 -21.17 42.96 22.88
C LEU A 17 -21.80 42.20 21.72
N LYS A 18 -22.75 42.81 21.00
CA LYS A 18 -23.43 42.18 19.85
C LYS A 18 -22.46 41.93 18.70
N ARG A 19 -21.62 42.91 18.34
CA ARG A 19 -20.60 42.76 17.30
C ARG A 19 -19.52 41.76 17.69
N GLY A 20 -19.10 41.75 18.95
CA GLY A 20 -18.16 40.76 19.49
C GLY A 20 -18.72 39.33 19.39
N LEU A 21 -19.98 39.13 19.76
CA LEU A 21 -20.64 37.82 19.66
C LEU A 21 -20.79 37.35 18.20
N GLN A 22 -21.13 38.26 17.29
CA GLN A 22 -21.21 37.97 15.86
C GLN A 22 -19.85 37.60 15.26
N ALA A 23 -18.79 38.33 15.61
CA ALA A 23 -17.43 38.04 15.17
C ALA A 23 -16.96 36.67 15.71
N ALA A 24 -17.21 36.39 16.99
CA ALA A 24 -16.87 35.10 17.60
C ALA A 24 -17.62 33.94 16.93
N ALA A 25 -18.91 34.12 16.63
CA ALA A 25 -19.70 33.13 15.91
C ALA A 25 -19.18 32.89 14.48
N ALA A 26 -18.82 33.96 13.75
CA ALA A 26 -18.25 33.84 12.41
C ALA A 26 -16.90 33.11 12.42
N VAL A 27 -16.02 33.39 13.39
CA VAL A 27 -14.75 32.68 13.57
C VAL A 27 -15.00 31.21 13.91
N ALA A 28 -15.94 30.91 14.81
CA ALA A 28 -16.26 29.53 15.18
C ALA A 28 -16.78 28.73 13.96
N VAL A 29 -17.70 29.30 13.19
CA VAL A 29 -18.22 28.66 11.97
C VAL A 29 -17.10 28.50 10.93
N GLY A 30 -16.28 29.53 10.71
CA GLY A 30 -15.13 29.46 9.80
C GLY A 30 -14.14 28.38 10.18
N ALA A 31 -13.82 28.25 11.47
CA ALA A 31 -12.92 27.23 11.99
C ALA A 31 -13.47 25.80 11.81
N VAL A 32 -14.75 25.58 12.11
CA VAL A 32 -15.40 24.28 11.92
C VAL A 32 -15.46 23.92 10.43
N SER A 33 -15.86 24.87 9.58
CA SER A 33 -15.95 24.68 8.13
C SER A 33 -14.59 24.38 7.51
N GLY A 34 -13.56 25.14 7.89
CA GLY A 34 -12.19 24.92 7.43
C GLY A 34 -11.63 23.56 7.85
N ARG A 35 -11.94 23.10 9.07
CA ARG A 35 -11.54 21.78 9.56
C ARG A 35 -12.29 20.64 8.87
N ALA A 36 -13.55 20.83 8.49
CA ALA A 36 -14.29 19.84 7.72
C ALA A 36 -13.76 19.73 6.27
N ALA A 37 -13.50 20.87 5.63
CA ALA A 37 -12.92 20.92 4.29
C ALA A 37 -11.54 20.27 4.22
N SER A 38 -10.68 20.48 5.22
CA SER A 38 -9.35 19.85 5.24
C SER A 38 -9.40 18.32 5.39
N ARG A 39 -10.45 17.77 6.00
CA ARG A 39 -10.68 16.31 6.05
C ARG A 39 -11.12 15.73 4.72
N LEU A 40 -11.89 16.48 3.94
CA LEU A 40 -12.27 16.10 2.57
C LEU A 40 -11.07 16.14 1.62
N ALA A 41 -10.11 17.04 1.89
CA ALA A 41 -8.87 17.15 1.12
C ALA A 41 -7.77 16.16 1.57
N ALA A 42 -7.96 15.42 2.66
CA ALA A 42 -6.99 14.40 3.07
C ALA A 42 -6.91 13.31 1.99
N PRO A 43 -5.69 12.88 1.57
CA PRO A 43 -5.56 11.82 0.58
C PRO A 43 -6.35 10.60 1.03
N SER A 44 -7.15 10.03 0.13
CA SER A 44 -7.82 8.75 0.39
C SER A 44 -6.75 7.74 0.81
N SER A 45 -7.00 6.98 1.88
CA SER A 45 -6.06 5.95 2.31
C SER A 45 -6.43 4.60 1.71
N VAL A 46 -5.42 3.83 1.35
CA VAL A 46 -5.54 2.47 0.81
C VAL A 46 -4.80 1.48 1.70
N TRP A 47 -5.20 0.22 1.64
CA TRP A 47 -4.48 -0.86 2.32
C TRP A 47 -3.22 -1.25 1.56
N GLN A 48 -2.10 -1.31 2.27
CA GLN A 48 -0.87 -1.85 1.74
C GLN A 48 -0.21 -2.84 2.70
N LEU A 49 0.50 -3.81 2.13
CA LEU A 49 1.39 -4.74 2.82
C LEU A 49 2.79 -4.12 2.95
N ASP A 50 3.31 -4.14 4.17
CA ASP A 50 4.70 -3.86 4.51
C ASP A 50 5.53 -5.14 4.34
N PRO A 51 6.42 -5.21 3.33
CA PRO A 51 7.20 -6.40 3.05
C PRO A 51 8.31 -6.65 4.07
N ALA A 52 8.66 -5.67 4.92
CA ALA A 52 9.63 -5.86 6.00
C ALA A 52 9.03 -6.63 7.19
N LYS A 53 7.71 -6.53 7.40
CA LYS A 53 7.00 -7.26 8.47
C LYS A 53 6.46 -8.61 8.01
N CYS A 54 6.20 -8.79 6.72
CA CYS A 54 5.60 -10.01 6.20
C CYS A 54 6.44 -11.27 6.51
N ILE A 55 5.81 -12.29 7.11
CA ILE A 55 6.41 -13.60 7.42
C ILE A 55 5.99 -14.73 6.45
N GLN A 56 5.42 -14.37 5.29
CA GLN A 56 5.02 -15.28 4.21
C GLN A 56 4.08 -16.42 4.68
N CYS A 57 3.08 -16.09 5.52
CA CYS A 57 2.18 -17.09 6.12
C CYS A 57 1.11 -17.67 5.18
N GLY A 58 1.03 -17.24 3.92
CA GLY A 58 0.06 -17.72 2.93
C GLY A 58 -1.39 -17.21 3.07
N ARG A 59 -1.75 -16.56 4.17
CA ARG A 59 -3.14 -16.08 4.41
C ARG A 59 -3.64 -15.03 3.42
N CYS A 60 -2.74 -14.39 2.66
CA CYS A 60 -3.10 -13.41 1.63
C CYS A 60 -3.94 -14.04 0.50
N GLU A 61 -3.71 -15.31 0.19
CA GLU A 61 -4.47 -16.08 -0.80
C GLU A 61 -5.88 -16.39 -0.31
N THR A 62 -5.98 -16.91 0.92
CA THR A 62 -7.23 -17.48 1.42
C THR A 62 -8.17 -16.45 2.02
N ALA A 63 -7.65 -15.40 2.69
CA ALA A 63 -8.45 -14.42 3.42
C ALA A 63 -8.95 -13.23 2.59
N CYS A 64 -8.45 -13.03 1.37
CA CYS A 64 -8.96 -11.96 0.50
C CYS A 64 -10.41 -12.25 0.10
N VAL A 65 -11.26 -11.22 0.12
CA VAL A 65 -12.65 -11.30 -0.35
C VAL A 65 -12.73 -11.48 -1.88
N LEU A 66 -11.67 -11.12 -2.59
CA LEU A 66 -11.55 -11.31 -4.03
C LEU A 66 -10.83 -12.63 -4.34
N LYS A 67 -11.25 -13.29 -5.42
CA LYS A 67 -10.65 -14.52 -5.94
C LYS A 67 -10.40 -14.35 -7.45
N PRO A 68 -9.13 -14.41 -7.91
CA PRO A 68 -7.88 -14.47 -7.14
C PRO A 68 -7.65 -13.24 -6.23
N SER A 69 -6.82 -13.39 -5.20
CA SER A 69 -6.51 -12.33 -4.23
C SER A 69 -6.03 -11.04 -4.90
N ALA A 70 -6.34 -9.89 -4.30
CA ALA A 70 -5.76 -8.59 -4.70
C ALA A 70 -4.28 -8.44 -4.29
N VAL A 71 -3.77 -9.31 -3.42
CA VAL A 71 -2.36 -9.34 -3.06
C VAL A 71 -1.61 -10.21 -4.06
N LYS A 72 -0.59 -9.64 -4.71
CA LYS A 72 0.22 -10.31 -5.73
C LYS A 72 1.69 -10.33 -5.32
N ALA A 73 2.42 -11.33 -5.79
CA ALA A 73 3.87 -11.26 -5.80
C ALA A 73 4.30 -10.20 -6.82
N VAL A 74 5.29 -9.40 -6.46
CA VAL A 74 5.95 -8.42 -7.32
C VAL A 74 7.45 -8.66 -7.27
N HIS A 75 8.14 -8.21 -8.31
CA HIS A 75 9.57 -8.41 -8.47
C HIS A 75 10.30 -7.07 -8.47
N ALA A 76 11.16 -6.84 -7.48
CA ALA A 76 12.12 -5.74 -7.51
C ALA A 76 13.38 -6.18 -8.25
N TYR A 77 13.38 -5.95 -9.57
CA TYR A 77 14.50 -6.30 -10.46
C TYR A 77 15.85 -5.73 -10.00
N ALA A 78 15.86 -4.54 -9.40
CA ALA A 78 17.07 -3.90 -8.87
C ALA A 78 17.73 -4.67 -7.70
N LEU A 79 17.01 -5.58 -7.04
CA LEU A 79 17.52 -6.42 -5.96
C LEU A 79 17.82 -7.85 -6.43
N CYS A 80 17.43 -8.22 -7.65
CA CYS A 80 17.51 -9.59 -8.12
C CYS A 80 18.92 -9.98 -8.54
N GLY A 81 19.34 -11.18 -8.17
CA GLY A 81 20.61 -11.76 -8.63
C GLY A 81 20.52 -12.50 -9.97
N TYR A 82 19.33 -12.60 -10.57
CA TYR A 82 19.08 -13.30 -11.85
C TYR A 82 19.61 -14.75 -11.87
N CYS A 83 19.60 -15.45 -10.73
CA CYS A 83 20.25 -16.75 -10.57
C CYS A 83 19.66 -17.83 -11.49
N LYS A 84 20.48 -18.66 -12.13
CA LYS A 84 20.04 -19.90 -12.80
C LYS A 84 19.23 -20.81 -11.88
N LEU A 85 19.70 -21.01 -10.64
CA LEU A 85 18.97 -21.69 -9.57
C LEU A 85 18.33 -20.63 -8.66
N CYS A 86 17.11 -20.21 -8.98
CA CYS A 86 16.37 -19.26 -8.16
C CYS A 86 15.52 -19.98 -7.12
N GLY A 87 15.77 -19.73 -5.83
CA GLY A 87 14.97 -20.27 -4.73
C GLY A 87 13.52 -19.77 -4.70
N GLY A 88 13.19 -18.69 -5.42
CA GLY A 88 11.80 -18.24 -5.62
C GLY A 88 11.06 -18.95 -6.76
N TYR A 89 11.79 -19.69 -7.61
CA TYR A 89 11.24 -20.37 -8.78
C TYR A 89 11.31 -21.89 -8.67
N HIS A 90 12.44 -22.45 -8.24
CA HIS A 90 12.63 -23.90 -8.14
C HIS A 90 12.36 -24.44 -6.75
N HIS A 91 11.65 -25.57 -6.66
CA HIS A 91 11.48 -26.24 -5.36
C HIS A 91 12.77 -26.96 -4.95
N PRO A 92 13.05 -27.14 -3.64
CA PRO A 92 14.31 -27.72 -3.17
C PRO A 92 14.64 -29.11 -3.72
N GLN A 93 13.62 -29.86 -4.16
CA GLN A 93 13.75 -31.22 -4.70
C GLN A 93 13.89 -31.26 -6.24
N ALA A 94 14.03 -30.11 -6.91
CA ALA A 94 14.18 -30.04 -8.36
C ALA A 94 15.43 -30.79 -8.82
N LYS A 95 15.25 -31.84 -9.62
CA LYS A 95 16.37 -32.62 -10.18
C LYS A 95 17.04 -31.91 -11.35
N ARG A 96 16.29 -31.06 -12.05
CA ARG A 96 16.76 -30.26 -13.19
C ARG A 96 16.42 -28.79 -12.98
N GLN A 97 17.27 -27.91 -13.50
CA GLN A 97 17.09 -26.45 -13.46
C GLN A 97 16.42 -25.94 -14.74
N ASP A 98 15.37 -26.64 -15.17
CA ASP A 98 14.56 -26.30 -16.34
C ASP A 98 13.18 -25.74 -15.91
N SER A 99 12.39 -25.33 -16.88
CA SER A 99 11.06 -24.73 -16.64
C SER A 99 9.93 -25.75 -16.61
N ALA A 100 10.22 -27.06 -16.48
CA ALA A 100 9.19 -28.07 -16.36
C ALA A 100 8.38 -27.87 -15.06
N ALA A 101 7.08 -28.15 -15.12
CA ALA A 101 6.14 -27.80 -14.05
C ALA A 101 6.51 -28.46 -12.71
N GLU A 102 7.03 -29.69 -12.75
CA GLU A 102 7.49 -30.43 -11.57
C GLU A 102 8.69 -29.80 -10.87
N ASN A 103 9.43 -28.91 -11.55
CA ASN A 103 10.57 -28.22 -10.97
C ASN A 103 10.17 -26.87 -10.35
N GLN A 104 8.96 -26.35 -10.63
CA GLN A 104 8.53 -25.02 -10.21
C GLN A 104 7.90 -25.01 -8.80
N LEU A 105 8.14 -23.94 -8.04
CA LEU A 105 7.50 -23.68 -6.74
C LEU A 105 6.09 -23.12 -6.86
N CYS A 106 5.80 -22.37 -7.93
CA CYS A 106 4.53 -21.69 -8.06
C CYS A 106 3.43 -22.71 -8.43
N PRO A 107 2.42 -22.92 -7.57
CA PRO A 107 1.40 -23.96 -7.81
C PRO A 107 0.50 -23.66 -9.02
N VAL A 108 0.47 -22.40 -9.47
CA VAL A 108 -0.35 -21.91 -10.59
C VAL A 108 0.50 -21.46 -11.78
N GLY A 109 1.81 -21.74 -11.76
CA GLY A 109 2.72 -21.37 -12.85
C GLY A 109 2.76 -19.88 -13.16
N ALA A 110 2.60 -19.01 -12.15
CA ALA A 110 2.53 -17.56 -12.33
C ALA A 110 3.89 -16.89 -12.54
N ILE A 111 4.98 -17.65 -12.68
CA ILE A 111 6.33 -17.11 -12.89
C ILE A 111 6.85 -17.63 -14.21
N GLU A 112 7.23 -16.73 -15.09
CA GLU A 112 7.96 -17.03 -16.32
C GLU A 112 9.45 -16.86 -16.08
N ARG A 113 10.23 -17.77 -16.65
CA ARG A 113 11.69 -17.77 -16.56
C ARG A 113 12.27 -17.62 -17.95
N THR A 114 12.97 -16.52 -18.18
CA THR A 114 13.55 -16.16 -19.48
C THR A 114 15.06 -16.24 -19.40
N PHE A 115 15.68 -16.95 -20.35
CA PHE A 115 17.14 -17.01 -20.46
C PHE A 115 17.68 -15.67 -20.97
N ILE A 116 18.71 -15.14 -20.31
CA ILE A 116 19.45 -13.96 -20.76
C ILE A 116 20.80 -14.41 -21.35
N GLU A 117 21.67 -14.92 -20.50
CA GLU A 117 22.99 -15.48 -20.81
C GLU A 117 23.38 -16.45 -19.68
N ASP A 118 24.38 -17.33 -19.81
CA ASP A 118 24.76 -18.19 -18.67
C ASP A 118 25.62 -17.38 -17.66
N PRO A 119 25.31 -17.38 -16.35
CA PRO A 119 24.30 -18.14 -15.61
C PRO A 119 23.02 -17.35 -15.26
N PHE A 120 22.68 -16.30 -16.01
CA PHE A 120 21.61 -15.35 -15.74
C PHE A 120 20.26 -15.66 -16.40
N TYR A 121 19.21 -15.61 -15.59
CA TYR A 121 17.81 -15.78 -16.00
C TYR A 121 16.94 -14.71 -15.37
N GLU A 122 16.06 -14.11 -16.16
CA GLU A 122 15.01 -13.22 -15.68
C GLU A 122 13.79 -14.00 -15.20
N TYR A 123 13.14 -13.47 -14.18
CA TYR A 123 11.91 -14.02 -13.63
C TYR A 123 10.82 -12.96 -13.67
N SER A 124 9.72 -13.22 -14.37
CA SER A 124 8.61 -12.29 -14.53
C SER A 124 7.34 -12.85 -13.90
N ILE A 125 6.63 -12.02 -13.15
CA ILE A 125 5.41 -12.43 -12.44
C ILE A 125 4.18 -12.10 -13.28
N HIS A 126 3.39 -13.13 -13.61
CA HIS A 126 2.08 -13.00 -14.23
C HIS A 126 1.02 -12.80 -13.17
N GLU A 127 0.66 -11.54 -12.92
CA GLU A 127 -0.24 -11.16 -11.83
C GLU A 127 -1.69 -11.63 -12.01
N ASP A 128 -2.12 -11.83 -13.25
CA ASP A 128 -3.39 -12.45 -13.61
C ASP A 128 -3.50 -13.89 -13.08
N ARG A 129 -2.40 -14.64 -13.09
CA ARG A 129 -2.31 -16.01 -12.55
C ARG A 129 -1.97 -16.06 -11.06
N CYS A 130 -1.21 -15.10 -10.55
CA CYS A 130 -0.74 -15.11 -9.17
C CYS A 130 -1.89 -15.06 -8.16
N ILE A 131 -1.95 -16.04 -7.25
CA ILE A 131 -2.99 -16.14 -6.21
C ILE A 131 -2.60 -15.53 -4.86
N GLY A 132 -1.35 -15.08 -4.69
CA GLY A 132 -0.89 -14.43 -3.46
C GLY A 132 -0.49 -15.40 -2.34
N CYS A 133 -0.11 -16.64 -2.66
CA CYS A 133 0.24 -17.70 -1.70
C CYS A 133 1.57 -17.48 -0.95
N ALA A 134 2.42 -16.55 -1.41
CA ALA A 134 3.73 -16.24 -0.85
C ALA A 134 4.81 -17.34 -0.93
N ILE A 135 4.56 -18.48 -1.59
CA ILE A 135 5.54 -19.59 -1.68
C ILE A 135 6.83 -19.12 -2.37
N CYS A 136 6.72 -18.45 -3.52
CA CYS A 136 7.86 -17.89 -4.24
C CYS A 136 8.58 -16.78 -3.45
N VAL A 137 7.83 -15.99 -2.68
CA VAL A 137 8.37 -14.94 -1.80
C VAL A 137 9.21 -15.58 -0.69
N LYS A 138 8.70 -16.65 -0.07
CA LYS A 138 9.41 -17.37 1.00
C LYS A 138 10.71 -17.98 0.47
N GLY A 139 10.64 -18.66 -0.66
CA GLY A 139 11.82 -19.26 -1.29
C GLY A 139 12.88 -18.23 -1.70
N CYS A 140 12.45 -17.11 -2.30
CA CYS A 140 13.35 -16.00 -2.67
C CYS A 140 13.99 -15.34 -1.45
N ALA A 141 13.28 -15.22 -0.32
CA ALA A 141 13.81 -14.63 0.91
C ALA A 141 14.77 -15.57 1.65
N GLN A 142 14.53 -16.88 1.59
CA GLN A 142 15.34 -17.87 2.30
C GLN A 142 16.62 -18.25 1.55
N PHE A 143 16.58 -18.29 0.22
CA PHE A 143 17.68 -18.80 -0.61
C PHE A 143 18.15 -17.83 -1.70
N GLY A 144 17.74 -16.56 -1.62
CA GLY A 144 18.13 -15.53 -2.56
C GLY A 144 18.13 -14.14 -1.92
N ASN A 145 18.06 -13.11 -2.74
CA ASN A 145 18.16 -11.72 -2.27
C ASN A 145 16.84 -11.15 -1.72
N GLY A 146 15.77 -11.96 -1.67
CA GLY A 146 14.45 -11.48 -1.28
C GLY A 146 13.83 -10.43 -2.22
N SER A 147 14.21 -10.44 -3.51
CA SER A 147 13.74 -9.51 -4.56
C SER A 147 12.26 -9.72 -4.94
N ILE A 148 11.69 -10.88 -4.64
CA ILE A 148 10.26 -11.15 -4.81
C ILE A 148 9.56 -10.97 -3.46
N PHE A 149 8.51 -10.14 -3.42
CA PHE A 149 7.70 -9.90 -2.22
C PHE A 149 6.24 -9.65 -2.58
N LEU A 150 5.35 -9.58 -1.58
CA LEU A 150 3.94 -9.32 -1.81
C LEU A 150 3.64 -7.81 -1.79
N GLN A 151 2.70 -7.37 -2.63
CA GLN A 151 2.07 -6.05 -2.56
C GLN A 151 0.57 -6.16 -2.82
N VAL A 152 -0.21 -5.23 -2.27
CA VAL A 152 -1.61 -5.02 -2.64
C VAL A 152 -1.67 -4.31 -3.99
N ARG A 153 -2.39 -4.90 -4.94
CA ARG A 153 -2.63 -4.33 -6.27
C ARG A 153 -3.88 -3.46 -6.23
N HIS A 154 -3.71 -2.14 -6.28
CA HIS A 154 -4.81 -1.17 -6.13
C HIS A 154 -5.76 -1.13 -7.32
N ASP A 155 -5.34 -1.62 -8.49
CA ASP A 155 -6.21 -1.87 -9.64
C ASP A 155 -7.21 -3.02 -9.41
N ARG A 156 -6.99 -3.84 -8.38
CA ARG A 156 -7.84 -4.98 -8.03
C ARG A 156 -8.49 -4.83 -6.66
N CYS A 157 -7.77 -4.25 -5.71
CA CYS A 157 -8.20 -4.13 -4.32
C CYS A 157 -9.44 -3.22 -4.22
N VAL A 158 -10.54 -3.75 -3.68
CA VAL A 158 -11.77 -2.99 -3.42
C VAL A 158 -11.69 -2.11 -2.16
N ASN A 159 -10.50 -1.96 -1.57
CA ASN A 159 -10.21 -1.15 -0.39
C ASN A 159 -11.21 -1.33 0.76
N CYS A 160 -11.48 -2.58 1.17
CA CYS A 160 -12.42 -2.91 2.24
C CYS A 160 -12.25 -1.98 3.45
N ASN A 161 -13.35 -1.55 4.07
CA ASN A 161 -13.29 -0.68 5.26
C ASN A 161 -12.37 -1.26 6.34
N GLU A 162 -12.49 -2.57 6.58
CA GLU A 162 -11.54 -3.40 7.31
C GLU A 162 -11.01 -4.50 6.37
N CYS A 163 -9.69 -4.56 6.17
CA CYS A 163 -9.10 -5.58 5.31
C CYS A 163 -9.19 -6.97 5.99
N ALA A 164 -9.89 -7.90 5.35
CA ALA A 164 -10.04 -9.27 5.83
C ALA A 164 -8.70 -10.00 6.02
N ILE A 165 -7.70 -9.69 5.19
CA ILE A 165 -6.34 -10.21 5.33
C ILE A 165 -5.64 -9.58 6.53
N ALA A 166 -5.76 -8.27 6.73
CA ALA A 166 -5.12 -7.55 7.83
C ALA A 166 -5.57 -8.11 9.19
N ARG A 167 -6.88 -8.36 9.35
CA ARG A 167 -7.48 -8.92 10.57
C ARG A 167 -6.89 -10.28 10.98
N VAL A 168 -6.44 -11.09 10.02
CA VAL A 168 -5.91 -12.44 10.26
C VAL A 168 -4.41 -12.55 10.02
N CYS A 169 -3.73 -11.44 9.73
CA CYS A 169 -2.29 -11.43 9.44
C CYS A 169 -1.49 -11.56 10.74
N PRO A 170 -0.81 -12.69 11.02
CA PRO A 170 -0.08 -12.90 12.27
C PRO A 170 1.08 -11.93 12.47
N ALA A 171 1.61 -11.36 11.38
CA ALA A 171 2.71 -10.41 11.43
C ALA A 171 2.29 -8.94 11.55
N GLY A 172 0.99 -8.63 11.55
CA GLY A 172 0.53 -7.24 11.51
C GLY A 172 1.11 -6.43 10.33
N ALA A 173 1.34 -7.08 9.18
CA ALA A 173 2.05 -6.48 8.05
C ALA A 173 1.20 -5.52 7.21
N PHE A 174 -0.10 -5.37 7.47
CA PHE A 174 -0.97 -4.50 6.68
C PHE A 174 -1.23 -3.19 7.40
N ARG A 175 -1.15 -2.08 6.67
CA ARG A 175 -1.47 -0.74 7.19
C ARG A 175 -2.17 0.12 6.15
N ARG A 176 -2.79 1.20 6.61
CA ARG A 176 -3.28 2.28 5.75
C ARG A 176 -2.11 3.16 5.32
N VAL A 177 -2.05 3.49 4.03
CA VAL A 177 -1.09 4.43 3.44
C VAL A 177 -1.83 5.43 2.55
N PRO A 178 -1.27 6.63 2.30
CA PRO A 178 -1.82 7.59 1.34
C PRO A 178 -1.94 6.98 -0.06
N ALA A 179 -3.04 7.23 -0.78
CA ALA A 179 -3.27 6.68 -2.12
C ALA A 179 -2.33 7.24 -3.19
N ASP A 180 -1.75 8.42 -2.97
CA ASP A 180 -0.76 9.04 -3.85
C ASP A 180 0.64 8.43 -3.69
N GLN A 181 0.91 7.75 -2.57
CA GLN A 181 2.16 7.01 -2.32
C GLN A 181 1.87 5.62 -1.74
N PRO A 182 1.20 4.74 -2.51
CA PRO A 182 0.56 3.58 -1.92
C PRO A 182 1.47 2.35 -1.81
N TYR A 183 2.68 2.36 -2.38
CA TYR A 183 3.56 1.19 -2.45
C TYR A 183 4.73 1.27 -1.47
N LEU A 184 4.94 0.18 -0.73
CA LEU A 184 6.05 0.00 0.21
C LEU A 184 7.02 -1.01 -0.40
N LEU A 185 7.94 -0.52 -1.24
CA LEU A 185 8.87 -1.38 -1.97
C LEU A 185 10.13 -1.65 -1.16
N LYS A 186 10.63 -2.89 -1.21
CA LYS A 186 11.97 -3.19 -0.68
C LYS A 186 13.03 -2.44 -1.50
N GLY A 187 13.99 -1.81 -0.81
CA GLY A 187 15.03 -0.98 -1.45
C GLY A 187 14.59 0.44 -1.84
N GLY A 188 13.34 0.82 -1.58
CA GLY A 188 12.84 2.19 -1.78
C GLY A 188 12.94 3.08 -0.52
N PRO A 189 12.66 4.40 -0.64
CA PRO A 189 12.79 5.37 0.45
C PRO A 189 11.95 5.09 1.71
N HIS A 190 10.92 4.23 1.59
CA HIS A 190 9.96 3.91 2.66
C HIS A 190 10.15 2.52 3.26
N ALA A 191 11.25 1.83 2.96
CA ALA A 191 11.56 0.53 3.54
C ALA A 191 11.93 0.68 5.02
N GLY A 192 11.01 0.34 5.93
CA GLY A 192 11.30 0.21 7.37
C GLY A 192 10.78 1.31 8.30
N ALA A 193 9.93 2.22 7.82
CA ALA A 193 9.15 3.14 8.68
C ALA A 193 7.84 2.51 9.15
#